data_AF-I2K885-F1
#
_entry.id   AF-I2K885-F1
#
_cell.length_a   1.000
_cell.length_b   1.000
_cell.length_c   1.000
_cell.angle_alpha   90.00
_cell.angle_beta   90.00
_cell.angle_gamma   90.00
#
_symmetry.space_group_name_H-M   'P 1'
#
loop_
_entity.id
_entity.type
_entity.pdbx_description
1 polymer ?
#
loop_
_entity_poly.entity_id
_entity_poly.type
_entity_poly.pdbx_seq_one_letter_code
_entity_poly.pdbx_strand_id
1 'polypeptide(L)'
;MDKDPTEILDIKSFSKKKTYSAEEKQLIMDRLNEERLIHQRAEEELKGQKRSFTEEEKKKILDKLNEKRLSTQKREEIKKKRLHNKKRYKIGNKEFYKFRNMEREYYIEVADCDKITTRPSIVTLYYKSISEFEIKKKDVLIKTEIYSDKFFISYEIHRVYFKGYALEDEK
;
A
#
# COMPACT_ATOMS: atom_id res chain seq x y z
N MET A 1 -16.41 19.84 57.65
CA MET A 1 -15.11 19.19 57.89
C MET A 1 -15.15 17.83 57.23
N ASP A 2 -14.50 17.78 56.07
CA ASP A 2 -13.82 16.68 55.38
C ASP A 2 -13.91 15.25 55.92
N LYS A 3 -14.24 14.32 55.00
CA LYS A 3 -13.41 13.16 54.58
C LYS A 3 -14.10 12.32 53.48
N ASP A 4 -13.57 12.43 52.25
CA ASP A 4 -13.22 11.43 51.21
C ASP A 4 -13.97 10.07 51.06
N PRO A 5 -13.86 9.36 49.91
CA PRO A 5 -13.49 9.76 48.54
C PRO A 5 -14.48 9.24 47.46
N THR A 6 -14.50 9.90 46.30
CA THR A 6 -14.93 9.28 45.05
C THR A 6 -13.94 8.18 44.68
N GLU A 7 -14.20 6.95 45.13
CA GLU A 7 -13.49 5.76 44.64
C GLU A 7 -13.76 5.63 43.14
N ILE A 8 -12.85 6.15 42.33
CA ILE A 8 -12.69 5.73 40.94
C ILE A 8 -12.18 4.29 41.02
N LEU A 9 -13.13 3.35 41.11
CA LEU A 9 -12.86 1.92 41.13
C LEU A 9 -12.07 1.55 39.87
N ASP A 10 -10.84 1.06 40.07
CA ASP A 10 -9.92 0.68 39.02
C ASP A 10 -10.48 -0.51 38.22
N ILE A 11 -10.98 -0.20 37.03
CA ILE A 11 -11.72 -1.09 36.12
C ILE A 11 -10.89 -2.32 35.70
N LYS A 12 -9.56 -2.27 35.85
CA LYS A 12 -8.68 -3.41 35.55
C LYS A 12 -8.92 -4.64 36.44
N SER A 13 -9.56 -4.48 37.60
CA SER A 13 -9.78 -5.56 38.56
C SER A 13 -10.99 -6.47 38.28
N PHE A 14 -11.90 -6.09 37.37
CA PHE A 14 -13.14 -6.83 37.10
C PHE A 14 -12.95 -8.16 36.33
N SER A 15 -11.79 -8.36 35.71
CA SER A 15 -11.53 -9.49 34.81
C SER A 15 -11.23 -10.83 35.50
N LYS A 16 -11.18 -10.89 36.85
CA LYS A 16 -10.75 -12.08 37.61
C LYS A 16 -11.67 -12.56 38.76
N LYS A 17 -12.85 -11.95 38.97
CA LYS A 17 -13.79 -12.38 40.02
C LYS A 17 -14.73 -13.48 39.50
N LYS A 18 -14.91 -14.58 40.26
CA LYS A 18 -15.83 -15.69 39.94
C LYS A 18 -17.28 -15.43 40.34
N THR A 19 -17.55 -14.48 41.24
CA THR A 19 -18.88 -14.16 41.77
C THR A 19 -19.03 -12.64 41.88
N TYR A 20 -20.05 -12.11 41.21
CA TYR A 20 -20.43 -10.69 41.24
C TYR A 20 -21.63 -10.47 42.18
N SER A 21 -21.63 -9.35 42.91
CA SER A 21 -22.77 -8.92 43.73
C SER A 21 -23.98 -8.54 42.85
N ALA A 22 -25.17 -8.40 43.44
CA ALA A 22 -26.37 -8.00 42.69
C ALA A 22 -26.22 -6.61 42.04
N GLU A 23 -25.57 -5.67 42.74
CA GLU A 23 -25.30 -4.32 42.26
C GLU A 23 -24.26 -4.31 41.13
N GLU A 24 -23.19 -5.10 41.27
CA GLU A 24 -22.17 -5.25 40.21
C GLU A 24 -22.78 -5.87 38.94
N LYS A 25 -23.67 -6.86 39.10
CA LYS A 25 -24.38 -7.46 37.96
C LYS A 25 -25.27 -6.47 37.24
N GLN A 26 -26.00 -5.63 37.97
CA GLN A 26 -26.85 -4.59 37.37
C GLN A 26 -26.01 -3.61 36.56
N LEU A 27 -24.90 -3.14 37.11
CA LEU A 27 -23.97 -2.22 36.43
C LEU A 27 -23.37 -2.84 35.16
N ILE A 28 -22.99 -4.13 35.21
CA ILE A 28 -22.49 -4.86 34.05
C ILE A 28 -23.58 -4.98 32.97
N MET A 29 -24.82 -5.28 33.37
CA MET A 29 -25.94 -5.41 32.43
C MET A 29 -26.29 -4.08 31.76
N ASP A 30 -26.29 -2.98 32.50
CA ASP A 30 -26.57 -1.65 31.97
C ASP A 30 -25.52 -1.25 30.93
N ARG A 31 -24.23 -1.50 31.23
CA ARG A 31 -23.12 -1.23 30.31
C ARG A 31 -23.18 -2.10 29.05
N LEU A 32 -23.49 -3.39 29.18
CA LEU A 32 -23.65 -4.29 28.03
C LEU A 32 -24.85 -3.90 27.17
N ASN A 33 -25.92 -3.36 27.76
CA ASN A 33 -27.05 -2.81 27.02
C ASN A 33 -26.67 -1.53 26.28
N GLU A 34 -25.91 -0.62 26.90
CA GLU A 34 -25.39 0.57 26.22
C GLU A 34 -24.49 0.19 25.03
N GLU A 35 -23.58 -0.77 25.20
CA GLU A 35 -22.73 -1.27 24.12
C GLU A 35 -23.55 -1.93 23.00
N ARG A 36 -24.60 -2.70 23.34
CA ARG A 36 -25.53 -3.26 22.36
C ARG A 36 -26.27 -2.17 21.59
N LEU A 37 -26.75 -1.13 22.26
CA LEU A 37 -27.45 -0.01 21.63
C LEU A 37 -26.53 0.79 20.71
N ILE A 38 -25.27 0.99 21.09
CA ILE A 38 -24.26 1.66 20.25
C ILE A 38 -23.97 0.82 18.99
N HIS A 39 -23.79 -0.49 19.14
CA HIS A 39 -23.57 -1.39 18.01
C HIS A 39 -24.78 -1.46 17.07
N GLN A 40 -26.00 -1.50 17.62
CA GLN A 40 -27.23 -1.46 16.82
C GLN A 40 -27.34 -0.15 16.04
N ARG A 41 -27.10 1.01 16.67
CA ARG A 41 -27.10 2.31 15.95
C ARG A 41 -26.05 2.35 14.85
N ALA A 42 -24.84 1.84 15.10
CA ALA A 42 -23.78 1.80 14.11
C ALA A 42 -24.12 0.85 12.93
N GLU A 43 -24.74 -0.30 13.21
CA GLU A 43 -25.20 -1.22 12.18
C GLU A 43 -26.39 -0.66 11.38
N GLU A 44 -27.31 0.07 12.01
CA GLU A 44 -28.42 0.76 11.36
C GLU A 44 -27.93 1.91 10.47
N GLU A 45 -26.92 2.67 10.91
CA GLU A 45 -26.23 3.67 10.09
C GLU A 45 -25.54 3.06 8.86
N LEU A 46 -25.07 1.82 8.97
CA LEU A 46 -24.44 1.06 7.87
C LEU A 46 -25.46 0.40 6.93
N LYS A 47 -26.67 0.04 7.41
CA LYS A 47 -27.66 -0.78 6.68
C LYS A 47 -28.60 -0.03 5.74
N GLY A 48 -28.50 1.29 5.59
CA GLY A 48 -29.04 1.96 4.40
C GLY A 48 -30.00 3.12 4.60
N GLN A 49 -29.56 4.18 5.29
CA GLN A 49 -30.13 5.50 5.05
C GLN A 49 -29.13 6.33 4.25
N LYS A 50 -29.59 6.92 3.14
CA LYS A 50 -28.87 8.01 2.45
C LYS A 50 -28.61 9.09 3.50
N ARG A 51 -27.40 9.14 4.07
CA ARG A 51 -26.97 10.30 4.85
C ARG A 51 -27.14 11.51 3.94
N SER A 52 -28.05 12.41 4.29
CA SER A 52 -28.06 13.74 3.73
C SER A 52 -26.76 14.39 4.19
N PHE A 53 -25.73 14.28 3.36
CA PHE A 53 -24.45 14.94 3.62
C PHE A 53 -24.70 16.43 3.80
N THR A 54 -24.13 17.02 4.84
CA THR A 54 -24.08 18.47 4.95
C THR A 54 -23.29 19.03 3.75
N GLU A 55 -23.52 20.29 3.38
CA GLU A 55 -22.77 20.92 2.26
C GLU A 55 -21.25 20.85 2.49
N GLU A 56 -20.80 20.94 3.74
CA GLU A 56 -19.40 20.76 4.12
C GLU A 56 -18.89 19.32 3.91
N GLU A 57 -19.69 18.32 4.26
CA GLU A 57 -19.36 16.92 4.03
C GLU A 57 -19.32 16.59 2.53
N LYS A 58 -20.29 17.09 1.76
CA LYS A 58 -20.29 16.96 0.29
C LYS A 58 -19.02 17.56 -0.31
N LYS A 59 -18.62 18.75 0.14
CA LYS A 59 -17.38 19.39 -0.29
C LYS A 59 -16.15 18.54 0.05
N LYS A 60 -16.04 18.07 1.30
CA LYS A 60 -14.93 17.17 1.73
C LYS A 60 -14.89 15.87 0.92
N ILE A 61 -16.05 15.29 0.62
CA ILE A 61 -16.14 14.07 -0.21
C ILE A 61 -15.72 14.37 -1.64
N LEU A 62 -16.20 15.47 -2.22
CA LEU A 62 -15.84 15.89 -3.57
C LEU A 62 -14.34 16.15 -3.71
N ASP A 63 -13.74 16.84 -2.74
CA ASP A 63 -12.30 17.11 -2.71
C ASP A 63 -11.50 15.80 -2.67
N LYS A 64 -11.86 14.86 -1.78
CA LYS A 64 -11.22 13.53 -1.71
C LYS A 64 -11.35 12.74 -3.02
N LEU A 65 -12.51 12.79 -3.67
CA LEU A 65 -12.71 12.14 -4.97
C LEU A 65 -11.85 12.77 -6.06
N ASN A 66 -11.74 14.11 -6.06
CA ASN A 66 -10.96 14.85 -7.03
C ASN A 66 -9.46 14.61 -6.85
N GLU A 67 -8.96 14.60 -5.61
CA GLU A 67 -7.59 14.20 -5.28
C GLU A 67 -7.28 12.78 -5.76
N LYS A 68 -8.20 11.82 -5.51
CA LYS A 68 -8.04 10.45 -5.98
C LYS A 68 -7.96 10.37 -7.50
N ARG A 69 -8.83 11.09 -8.21
CA ARG A 69 -8.84 11.18 -9.68
C ARG A 69 -7.51 11.73 -10.20
N LEU A 70 -7.06 12.88 -9.69
CA LEU A 70 -5.79 13.50 -10.08
C LEU A 70 -4.59 12.58 -9.79
N SER A 71 -4.60 11.88 -8.65
CA SER A 71 -3.52 10.94 -8.32
C SER A 71 -3.46 9.75 -9.29
N THR A 72 -4.61 9.29 -9.77
CA THR A 72 -4.72 8.17 -10.72
C THR A 72 -4.20 8.60 -12.10
N GLN A 73 -4.64 9.77 -12.58
CA GLN A 73 -4.17 10.35 -13.86
C GLN A 73 -2.64 10.52 -13.87
N LYS A 74 -2.06 11.12 -12.82
CA LYS A 74 -0.60 11.28 -12.72
C LYS A 74 0.14 9.94 -12.75
N ARG A 75 -0.39 8.90 -12.11
CA ARG A 75 0.21 7.56 -12.12
C ARG A 75 0.20 6.96 -13.52
N GLU A 76 -0.91 7.08 -14.24
CA GLU A 76 -1.03 6.59 -15.61
C GLU A 76 -0.07 7.32 -16.56
N GLU A 77 -0.02 8.66 -16.47
CA GLU A 77 0.90 9.48 -17.27
C GLU A 77 2.36 9.09 -17.04
N ILE A 78 2.77 8.93 -15.77
CA ILE A 78 4.14 8.56 -15.46
C ILE A 78 4.42 7.12 -15.90
N LYS A 79 3.49 6.18 -15.67
CA LYS A 79 3.62 4.80 -16.17
C LYS A 79 3.84 4.79 -17.69
N LYS A 80 3.06 5.58 -18.43
CA LYS A 80 3.22 5.76 -19.87
C LYS A 80 4.61 6.31 -20.19
N LYS A 81 5.07 7.37 -19.53
CA LYS A 81 6.42 7.94 -19.74
C LYS A 81 7.55 6.91 -19.52
N ARG A 82 7.41 5.98 -18.57
CA ARG A 82 8.43 4.94 -18.32
C ARG A 82 8.57 3.93 -19.45
N LEU A 83 7.48 3.58 -20.11
CA LEU A 83 7.40 2.48 -21.08
C LEU A 83 7.23 2.93 -22.54
N HIS A 84 6.86 4.21 -22.75
CA HIS A 84 6.65 4.77 -24.07
C HIS A 84 7.97 4.99 -24.81
N ASN A 85 7.99 4.63 -26.10
CA ASN A 85 9.14 4.71 -27.01
C ASN A 85 10.41 4.10 -26.40
N LYS A 86 10.29 2.93 -25.78
CA LYS A 86 11.44 2.18 -25.26
C LYS A 86 11.82 1.07 -26.23
N LYS A 87 13.12 0.93 -26.46
CA LYS A 87 13.68 -0.05 -27.39
C LYS A 87 13.41 -1.47 -26.87
N ARG A 88 12.74 -2.28 -27.70
CA ARG A 88 12.46 -3.68 -27.40
C ARG A 88 13.54 -4.60 -27.97
N TYR A 89 13.95 -5.55 -27.17
CA TYR A 89 14.92 -6.59 -27.52
C TYR A 89 14.21 -7.93 -27.53
N LYS A 90 14.31 -8.67 -28.64
CA LYS A 90 13.76 -10.01 -28.72
C LYS A 90 14.87 -11.03 -28.46
N ILE A 91 14.68 -11.88 -27.45
CA ILE A 91 15.59 -12.98 -27.15
C ILE A 91 14.78 -14.26 -27.04
N GLY A 92 14.94 -15.14 -28.03
CA GLY A 92 14.06 -16.30 -28.21
C GLY A 92 12.61 -15.86 -28.44
N ASN A 93 11.70 -16.38 -27.61
CA ASN A 93 10.26 -16.09 -27.67
C ASN A 93 9.81 -14.96 -26.73
N LYS A 94 10.75 -14.29 -26.05
CA LYS A 94 10.46 -13.26 -25.06
C LYS A 94 10.94 -11.88 -25.50
N GLU A 95 10.21 -10.86 -25.07
CA GLU A 95 10.55 -9.45 -25.28
C GLU A 95 11.11 -8.83 -24.00
N PHE A 96 12.15 -8.01 -24.16
CA PHE A 96 12.87 -7.38 -23.06
C PHE A 96 13.09 -5.89 -23.31
N TYR A 97 13.13 -5.11 -22.22
CA TYR A 97 13.70 -3.78 -22.21
C TYR A 97 15.10 -3.81 -21.58
N LYS A 98 16.00 -2.95 -22.07
CA LYS A 98 17.35 -2.79 -21.50
C LYS A 98 17.41 -1.58 -20.58
N PHE A 99 18.06 -1.70 -19.43
CA PHE A 99 18.36 -0.56 -18.56
C PHE A 99 19.59 0.21 -19.03
N ARG A 100 19.55 1.54 -18.92
CA ARG A 100 20.69 2.43 -19.11
C ARG A 100 21.44 2.63 -17.79
N ASN A 101 22.75 2.85 -17.89
CA ASN A 101 23.62 3.27 -16.78
C ASN A 101 23.68 2.29 -15.59
N MET A 102 23.45 1.00 -15.83
CA MET A 102 23.75 -0.07 -14.87
C MET A 102 25.17 -0.60 -15.09
N GLU A 103 25.73 -1.29 -14.10
CA GLU A 103 27.09 -1.86 -14.16
C GLU A 103 27.26 -2.90 -15.28
N ARG A 104 26.17 -3.57 -15.64
CA ARG A 104 26.10 -4.53 -16.74
C ARG A 104 24.88 -4.23 -17.60
N GLU A 105 24.85 -4.83 -18.77
CA GLU A 105 23.67 -4.84 -19.63
C GLU A 105 22.57 -5.70 -19.01
N TYR A 106 21.77 -5.09 -18.15
CA TYR A 106 20.60 -5.72 -17.56
C TYR A 106 19.35 -5.48 -18.40
N TYR A 107 18.54 -6.52 -18.46
CA TYR A 107 17.30 -6.59 -19.20
C TYR A 107 16.17 -6.99 -18.26
N ILE A 108 14.97 -6.48 -18.53
CA ILE A 108 13.73 -6.85 -17.85
C ILE A 108 12.72 -7.31 -18.89
N GLU A 109 12.00 -8.39 -18.58
CA GLU A 109 10.95 -8.89 -19.46
C GLU A 109 9.78 -7.88 -19.50
N VAL A 110 9.25 -7.60 -20.70
CA VAL A 110 8.17 -6.62 -20.88
C VAL A 110 6.96 -6.96 -20.00
N ALA A 111 6.65 -8.25 -19.85
CA ALA A 111 5.56 -8.74 -19.01
C ALA A 111 5.74 -8.47 -17.51
N ASP A 112 6.99 -8.34 -17.04
CA ASP A 112 7.27 -8.06 -15.63
C ASP A 112 7.16 -6.57 -15.30
N CYS A 113 7.23 -5.68 -16.29
CA CYS A 113 7.09 -4.24 -16.07
C CYS A 113 5.72 -3.86 -15.48
N ASP A 114 4.65 -4.59 -15.81
CA ASP A 114 3.30 -4.35 -15.27
C ASP A 114 3.15 -4.75 -13.81
N LYS A 115 4.02 -5.64 -13.31
CA LYS A 115 4.00 -6.10 -11.91
C LYS A 115 4.66 -5.08 -10.97
N ILE A 116 5.41 -4.13 -11.51
CA ILE A 116 6.15 -3.15 -10.71
C ILE A 116 5.22 -2.07 -10.21
N THR A 117 5.16 -1.94 -8.88
CA THR A 117 4.34 -0.92 -8.21
C THR A 117 5.21 0.05 -7.41
N THR A 118 4.59 0.87 -6.59
CA THR A 118 5.29 1.72 -5.62
C THR A 118 5.86 0.93 -4.44
N ARG A 119 5.30 -0.25 -4.16
CA ARG A 119 5.83 -1.15 -3.16
C ARG A 119 7.00 -1.94 -3.75
N PRO A 120 8.11 -2.07 -3.03
CA PRO A 120 9.20 -2.95 -3.41
C PRO A 120 8.71 -4.37 -3.70
N SER A 121 9.12 -4.92 -4.83
CA SER A 121 8.80 -6.28 -5.27
C SER A 121 10.04 -6.95 -5.85
N ILE A 122 10.14 -8.26 -5.71
CA ILE A 122 11.26 -9.03 -6.27
C ILE A 122 10.96 -9.25 -7.76
N VAL A 123 11.90 -8.84 -8.61
CA VAL A 123 11.81 -9.00 -10.06
C VAL A 123 13.13 -9.59 -10.56
N THR A 124 13.03 -10.50 -11.53
CA THR A 124 14.21 -11.12 -12.15
C THR A 124 14.72 -10.24 -13.28
N LEU A 125 15.96 -9.78 -13.16
CA LEU A 125 16.71 -9.17 -14.25
C LEU A 125 17.57 -10.21 -14.96
N TYR A 126 17.78 -9.98 -16.25
CA TYR A 126 18.56 -10.84 -17.12
C TYR A 126 19.81 -10.10 -17.55
N TYR A 127 20.96 -10.76 -17.64
CA TYR A 127 22.18 -10.15 -18.17
C TYR A 127 22.97 -11.16 -18.98
N LYS A 128 23.68 -10.69 -20.02
CA LYS A 128 24.56 -11.52 -20.81
C LYS A 128 25.83 -11.86 -20.02
N SER A 129 26.24 -13.13 -20.05
CA SER A 129 27.54 -13.53 -19.54
C SER A 129 28.60 -13.55 -20.65
N ILE A 130 29.86 -13.81 -20.28
CA ILE A 130 31.01 -13.81 -21.21
C ILE A 130 30.82 -14.80 -22.37
N SER A 131 30.12 -15.92 -22.13
CA SER A 131 29.56 -16.72 -23.21
C SER A 131 28.28 -16.05 -23.70
N GLU A 132 28.34 -15.41 -24.87
CA GLU A 132 27.24 -14.62 -25.47
C GLU A 132 25.90 -15.38 -25.59
N PHE A 133 25.95 -16.71 -25.49
CA PHE A 133 24.80 -17.61 -25.58
C PHE A 133 24.10 -17.90 -24.24
N GLU A 134 24.69 -17.55 -23.09
CA GLU A 134 24.08 -17.76 -21.77
C GLU A 134 23.59 -16.46 -21.14
N ILE A 135 22.26 -16.38 -20.98
CA ILE A 135 21.60 -15.32 -20.21
C ILE A 135 21.50 -15.76 -18.76
N LYS A 136 22.17 -15.02 -17.89
CA LYS A 136 22.09 -15.23 -16.45
C LYS A 136 20.95 -14.40 -15.86
N LYS A 137 20.36 -14.92 -14.79
CA LYS A 137 19.26 -14.31 -14.06
C LYS A 137 19.77 -13.76 -12.73
N LYS A 138 19.23 -12.64 -12.29
CA LYS A 138 19.48 -12.05 -10.98
C LYS A 138 18.20 -11.46 -10.44
N ASP A 139 17.78 -11.94 -9.28
CA ASP A 139 16.64 -11.37 -8.57
C ASP A 139 17.07 -10.10 -7.85
N VAL A 140 16.28 -9.04 -8.02
CA VAL A 140 16.51 -7.73 -7.43
C VAL A 140 15.22 -7.20 -6.83
N LEU A 141 15.35 -6.26 -5.91
CA LEU A 141 14.20 -5.54 -5.37
C LEU A 141 13.95 -4.30 -6.23
N ILE A 142 12.74 -4.16 -6.75
CA ILE A 142 12.37 -3.09 -7.67
C ILE A 142 11.10 -2.37 -7.18
N LYS A 143 11.10 -1.04 -7.30
CA LYS A 143 9.92 -0.19 -7.08
C LYS A 143 9.89 0.97 -8.08
N THR A 144 8.77 1.67 -8.13
CA THR A 144 8.60 2.94 -8.85
C THR A 144 8.10 4.03 -7.92
N GLU A 145 8.23 5.30 -8.31
CA GLU A 145 7.73 6.42 -7.51
C GLU A 145 6.72 7.25 -8.32
N ILE A 146 5.68 7.76 -7.65
CA ILE A 146 4.56 8.48 -8.28
C ILE A 146 4.93 9.83 -8.90
N TYR A 147 6.19 10.23 -8.82
CA TYR A 147 6.72 11.50 -9.34
C TYR A 147 7.98 11.30 -10.18
N SER A 148 8.41 10.05 -10.42
CA SER A 148 9.61 9.75 -11.20
C SER A 148 9.32 8.73 -12.29
N ASP A 149 9.89 8.98 -13.45
CA ASP A 149 9.91 8.10 -14.62
C ASP A 149 10.96 6.99 -14.51
N LYS A 150 11.74 6.94 -13.42
CA LYS A 150 12.78 5.95 -13.17
C LYS A 150 12.26 4.72 -12.43
N PHE A 151 12.97 3.61 -12.63
CA PHE A 151 12.88 2.40 -11.82
C PHE A 151 13.91 2.47 -10.70
N PHE A 152 13.47 2.24 -9.48
CA PHE A 152 14.33 2.22 -8.30
C PHE A 152 14.69 0.78 -7.99
N ILE A 153 15.96 0.43 -8.19
CA ILE A 153 16.46 -0.94 -8.12
C ILE A 153 17.44 -1.05 -6.96
N SER A 154 17.29 -2.11 -6.17
CA SER A 154 18.26 -2.54 -5.18
C SER A 154 18.72 -3.96 -5.49
N TYR A 155 20.04 -4.15 -5.60
CA TYR A 155 20.63 -5.45 -5.92
C TYR A 155 20.61 -6.42 -4.74
N GLU A 156 20.47 -5.92 -3.53
CA GLU A 156 20.40 -6.71 -2.32
C GLU A 156 18.96 -6.70 -1.80
N ILE A 157 18.35 -7.87 -1.65
CA ILE A 157 16.98 -7.98 -1.15
C ILE A 157 16.89 -7.52 0.32
N HIS A 158 18.02 -7.55 1.05
CA HIS A 158 18.09 -7.32 2.50
C HIS A 158 18.54 -5.90 2.86
N ARG A 159 19.30 -5.21 1.99
CA ARG A 159 19.75 -3.83 2.19
C ARG A 159 18.99 -2.90 1.26
N VAL A 160 18.13 -2.08 1.82
CA VAL A 160 17.17 -1.24 1.10
C VAL A 160 17.82 0.06 0.60
N TYR A 161 18.89 -0.05 -0.20
CA TYR A 161 19.43 1.09 -0.96
C TYR A 161 18.95 1.00 -2.40
N PHE A 162 18.09 1.94 -2.81
CA PHE A 162 17.56 2.00 -4.16
C PHE A 162 18.31 3.03 -4.99
N LYS A 163 18.76 2.63 -6.18
CA LYS A 163 19.29 3.54 -7.19
C LYS A 163 18.33 3.65 -8.37
N GLY A 164 18.15 4.86 -8.89
CA GLY A 164 17.24 5.15 -9.99
C GLY A 164 17.86 4.88 -11.35
N TYR A 165 17.19 4.06 -12.16
CA TYR A 165 17.60 3.68 -13.51
C TYR A 165 16.46 3.93 -14.51
N ALA A 166 16.83 4.16 -15.77
CA ALA A 166 15.88 4.35 -16.86
C ALA A 166 16.06 3.27 -17.92
N LEU A 167 14.99 2.98 -18.68
CA LEU A 167 15.06 2.10 -19.82
C LEU A 167 15.67 2.82 -21.03
N GLU A 168 16.21 2.05 -21.96
CA GLU A 168 16.73 2.58 -23.21
C GLU A 168 15.60 3.06 -24.13
N ASP A 169 15.63 4.33 -24.51
CA ASP A 169 14.74 4.90 -25.52
C ASP A 169 15.03 4.31 -26.91
N GLU A 170 13.96 4.17 -27.68
CA GLU A 170 14.00 3.92 -29.12
C GLU A 170 14.61 5.14 -29.83
N LYS A 171 15.53 4.90 -30.76
CA LYS A 171 16.20 5.95 -31.53
C LYS A 171 15.31 6.45 -32.65
#